data_AF-A0A9X1VHN7-F1
#
_entry.id   AF-A0A9X1VHN7-F1
#
_cell.length_a   1.000
_cell.length_b   1.000
_cell.length_c   1.000
_cell.angle_alpha   90.00
_cell.angle_beta   90.00
_cell.angle_gamma   90.00
#
_symmetry.space_group_name_H-M   'P 1'
#
loop_
_entity.id
_entity.type
_entity.pdbx_description
1 polymer ?
#
loop_
_entity_poly.entity_id
_entity_poly.type
_entity_poly.pdbx_seq_one_letter_code
_entity_poly.pdbx_strand_id
1 'polypeptide(L)' 'MNSFIPTLRLFLSAAGVCLLAGVFTPALAQGPGSGGPAPGTPTGVPIDGGASLLLAAGAAYGLKRLRNARQAKSK' A
#
# COMPACT_ATOMS: atom_id res chain seq x y z
N MET A 1 20.59 -15.17 -14.74
CA MET A 1 20.21 -13.87 -14.15
C MET A 1 18.72 -13.54 -14.37
N ASN A 2 17.78 -14.50 -14.21
CA ASN A 2 16.36 -14.27 -14.52
C ASN A 2 15.39 -14.76 -13.43
N SER A 3 15.78 -14.66 -12.16
CA SER A 3 14.90 -14.98 -11.03
C SER A 3 13.93 -13.83 -10.69
N PHE A 4 14.03 -12.68 -11.35
CA PHE A 4 13.30 -11.47 -10.99
C PHE A 4 11.77 -11.63 -10.99
N ILE A 5 11.21 -12.30 -12.00
CA ILE A 5 9.76 -12.50 -12.14
C ILE A 5 9.19 -13.46 -11.07
N PRO A 6 9.76 -14.66 -10.84
CA PRO A 6 9.25 -15.54 -9.79
C PRO A 6 9.45 -14.96 -8.38
N THR A 7 10.56 -14.28 -8.11
CA THR A 7 10.80 -13.64 -6.80
C THR A 7 9.81 -12.50 -6.53
N LEU A 8 9.50 -11.69 -7.54
CA LEU A 8 8.50 -10.62 -7.43
C LEU A 8 7.09 -11.19 -7.18
N ARG A 9 6.70 -12.25 -7.90
CA ARG A 9 5.38 -12.90 -7.70
C ARG A 9 5.24 -13.48 -6.30
N LEU A 10 6.27 -14.18 -5.81
CA LEU A 10 6.28 -14.72 -4.46
C LEU A 10 6.15 -13.62 -3.41
N PHE A 11 6.83 -12.49 -3.61
CA PHE A 11 6.74 -11.34 -2.71
C PHE A 11 5.34 -10.72 -2.68
N LEU A 12 4.70 -10.50 -3.84
CA LEU A 12 3.33 -9.96 -3.89
C LEU A 12 2.31 -10.92 -3.26
N SER A 13 2.45 -12.23 -3.50
CA SER A 13 1.58 -13.23 -2.90
C SER A 13 1.75 -13.31 -1.38
N ALA A 14 2.99 -13.29 -0.88
CA ALA A 14 3.27 -13.27 0.56
C ALA A 14 2.73 -11.99 1.23
N ALA A 15 2.92 -10.82 0.60
CA ALA A 15 2.36 -9.57 1.08
C ALA A 15 0.82 -9.60 1.12
N GLY A 16 0.18 -10.14 0.07
CA GLY A 16 -1.28 -10.32 0.02
C GLY A 16 -1.80 -11.26 1.10
N VAL A 17 -1.11 -12.38 1.36
CA VAL A 17 -1.46 -13.32 2.44
C VAL A 17 -1.29 -12.67 3.81
N CYS A 18 -0.21 -11.92 4.05
CA CYS A 18 -0.02 -11.18 5.31
C CYS A 18 -1.13 -10.13 5.52
N LEU A 19 -1.55 -9.44 4.46
CA LEU A 19 -2.63 -8.45 4.53
C LEU A 19 -3.99 -9.12 4.83
N LEU A 20 -4.26 -10.28 4.23
CA LEU A 20 -5.46 -11.09 4.46
C LEU A 20 -5.44 -11.81 5.82
N ALA A 21 -4.27 -12.13 6.37
CA ALA A 21 -4.17 -12.67 7.72
C ALA A 21 -4.50 -11.60 8.79
N GLY A 22 -4.21 -10.33 8.51
CA GLY A 22 -4.50 -9.20 9.40
C GLY A 22 -5.97 -8.77 9.47
N VAL A 23 -6.86 -9.23 8.58
CA VAL A 23 -8.31 -8.90 8.65
C VAL A 23 -9.08 -9.74 9.66
N PHE A 24 -8.50 -10.83 10.19
CA PHE A 24 -9.16 -11.69 11.18
C PHE A 24 -8.84 -11.33 12.64
N THR A 25 -8.03 -10.30 12.90
CA THR A 25 -7.87 -9.80 14.27
C THR A 25 -9.20 -9.20 14.74
N PRO A 26 -9.77 -9.68 15.86
CA PRO A 26 -11.01 -9.13 16.37
C PRO A 26 -10.79 -7.66 16.73
N ALA A 27 -11.59 -6.77 16.13
CA ALA A 27 -11.57 -5.35 16.43
C ALA A 27 -12.16 -5.14 17.83
N LEU A 28 -11.29 -5.19 18.85
CA LEU A 28 -11.72 -4.94 20.22
C LEU A 28 -11.95 -3.45 20.40
N ALA A 29 -13.10 -3.09 20.98
CA ALA A 29 -13.35 -1.73 21.39
C ALA A 29 -12.32 -1.31 22.45
N GLN A 30 -11.80 -0.11 22.29
CA GLN A 30 -11.02 0.59 23.32
C GLN A 30 -11.93 0.77 24.55
N GLY A 31 -11.57 0.18 25.69
CA GLY A 31 -12.30 0.36 26.94
C GLY A 31 -12.18 1.79 27.48
N PRO A 32 -13.02 2.21 28.44
CA PRO A 32 -12.89 3.53 29.06
C PRO A 32 -11.45 3.73 29.60
N GLY A 33 -10.76 4.77 29.12
CA GLY A 33 -9.39 5.09 29.54
C GLY A 33 -8.26 4.26 28.91
N SER A 34 -8.50 3.50 27.83
CA SER A 34 -7.52 2.59 27.22
C SER A 34 -6.36 3.24 26.43
N GLY A 35 -6.03 4.51 26.71
CA GLY A 35 -4.80 5.14 26.21
C GLY A 35 -4.85 5.70 24.78
N GLY A 36 -6.01 5.65 24.13
CA GLY A 36 -6.22 6.38 22.88
C GLY A 36 -6.27 7.90 23.12
N PRO A 37 -5.83 8.72 22.14
CA PRO A 37 -5.93 10.16 22.25
C PRO A 37 -7.38 10.59 22.52
N ALA A 38 -7.56 11.39 23.57
CA ALA A 38 -8.87 11.95 23.91
C ALA A 38 -9.42 12.80 22.74
N PRO A 39 -10.75 12.87 22.57
CA PRO A 39 -11.35 13.78 21.58
C PRO A 39 -10.77 15.19 21.73
N GLY A 40 -10.16 15.73 20.67
CA GLY A 40 -9.48 17.03 20.66
C GLY A 40 -7.98 17.00 20.94
N THR A 41 -7.38 15.85 21.24
CA THR A 41 -5.92 15.69 21.31
C THR A 41 -5.35 15.33 19.95
N PRO A 42 -4.44 16.14 19.38
CA PRO A 42 -3.81 15.83 18.10
C PRO A 42 -3.05 14.52 18.17
N THR A 43 -3.39 13.60 17.28
CA THR A 43 -2.73 12.29 17.18
C THR A 43 -1.62 12.42 16.14
N GLY A 44 -0.39 12.03 16.47
CA GLY A 44 0.76 12.06 15.54
C GLY A 44 0.72 10.98 14.45
N VAL A 45 -0.47 10.53 14.04
CA VAL A 45 -0.63 9.52 12.99
C VAL A 45 -0.15 10.12 11.66
N PRO A 46 0.82 9.50 10.96
CA PRO A 46 1.28 10.00 9.66
C PRO A 46 0.18 9.85 8.61
N ILE A 47 -0.60 10.90 8.40
CA ILE A 47 -1.67 10.92 7.37
C ILE A 47 -1.08 10.81 5.96
N ASP A 48 0.17 11.23 5.79
CA ASP A 48 0.76 11.39 4.46
C ASP A 48 1.52 10.15 3.97
N GLY A 49 1.71 9.14 4.82
CA GLY A 49 2.43 7.92 4.43
C GLY A 49 1.69 7.12 3.34
N GLY A 50 0.38 6.93 3.53
CA GLY A 50 -0.48 6.27 2.53
C GLY A 50 -0.70 7.14 1.29
N ALA A 51 -0.90 8.45 1.47
CA ALA A 51 -1.07 9.38 0.37
C ALA A 51 0.16 9.46 -0.54
N SER A 52 1.36 9.51 0.04
CA SER A 52 2.62 9.50 -0.71
C SER A 52 2.83 8.20 -1.48
N LEU A 53 2.46 7.05 -0.89
CA LEU A 53 2.53 5.76 -1.57
C LEU A 53 1.56 5.68 -2.76
N LEU A 54 0.32 6.16 -2.58
CA LEU A 54 -0.68 6.20 -3.64
C LEU A 54 -0.26 7.14 -4.78
N LEU A 55 0.29 8.31 -4.44
CA LEU A 55 0.84 9.27 -5.39
C LEU A 55 1.97 8.65 -6.21
N ALA A 56 2.95 8.00 -5.55
CA ALA A 56 4.06 7.35 -6.21
C ALA A 56 3.60 6.23 -7.16
N ALA A 57 2.65 5.40 -6.72
CA ALA A 57 2.07 4.34 -7.54
C ALA A 57 1.32 4.89 -8.77
N GLY A 58 0.52 5.95 -8.60
CA GLY A 58 -0.18 6.62 -9.68
C GLY A 58 0.77 7.20 -10.73
N ALA A 59 1.82 7.90 -10.29
CA ALA A 59 2.84 8.46 -11.19
C ALA A 59 3.58 7.37 -11.97
N ALA A 60 4.01 6.30 -11.30
CA ALA A 60 4.68 5.16 -11.93
C ALA A 60 3.79 4.49 -12.99
N TYR A 61 2.50 4.27 -12.66
CA TYR A 61 1.54 3.68 -13.60
C TYR A 61 1.27 4.59 -14.80
N GLY A 62 1.10 5.91 -14.58
CA GLY A 62 0.93 6.90 -15.64
C GLY A 62 2.10 6.92 -16.63
N LEU A 63 3.33 6.95 -16.12
CA LEU A 63 4.55 6.89 -16.95
C LEU A 63 4.63 5.59 -17.74
N LYS A 64 4.33 4.44 -17.13
CA LYS A 64 4.28 3.14 -17.81
C LYS A 64 3.30 3.16 -18.99
N ARG A 65 2.09 3.71 -18.79
CA ARG A 65 1.07 3.79 -19.84
C ARG A 65 1.48 4.69 -21.00
N LEU A 66 2.07 5.85 -20.72
CA LEU A 66 2.59 6.77 -21.74
C LEU A 66 3.69 6.12 -22.59
N ARG A 67 4.62 5.39 -21.97
CA ARG A 67 5.68 4.67 -22.68
C ARG A 67 5.12 3.62 -23.64
N ASN A 68 4.17 2.82 -23.17
CA ASN A 68 3.54 1.79 -24.00
C ASN A 68 2.79 2.40 -25.19
N ALA A 69 2.07 3.51 -24.98
CA ALA A 69 1.36 4.21 -26.06
C ALA A 69 2.31 4.74 -27.14
N ARG A 70 3.49 5.26 -26.76
CA ARG A 70 4.52 5.74 -27.71
C ARG A 70 5.11 4.59 -28.53
N GLN A 71 5.36 3.44 -27.90
CA GLN A 71 5.87 2.25 -28.58
C GLN A 71 4.86 1.67 -29.56
N ALA A 72 3.58 1.67 -29.20
CA ALA A 72 2.50 1.22 -30.09
C ALA A 72 2.33 2.13 -31.32
N LYS A 73 2.68 3.42 -31.23
CA LYS A 73 2.64 4.36 -32.36
C LYS A 73 3.89 4.31 -33.25
N SER A 74 4.98 3.77 -32.72
CA SER A 74 6.27 3.59 -33.40
C SER A 74 6.37 2.27 -34.16
N LYS A 75 5.38 1.41 -34.04
CA LYS A 75 5.26 0.14 -34.75
C LYS A 75 4.16 0.26 -35.79
#